data_AF-A0A151TT84-F1
#
_entry.id   AF-A0A151TT84-F1
#
_cell.length_a   1.000
_cell.length_b   1.000
_cell.length_c   1.000
_cell.angle_alpha   90.00
_cell.angle_beta   90.00
_cell.angle_gamma   90.00
#
_symmetry.space_group_name_H-M   'P 1'
#
loop_
_entity.id
_entity.type
_entity.pdbx_description
1 polymer ?
#
loop_
_entity_poly.entity_id
_entity_poly.type
_entity_poly.pdbx_seq_one_letter_code
_entity_poly.pdbx_strand_id
1 'polypeptide(L)'
;MAAIEIVDLCSDDEGENVSKAASSAKKQNVAKHQRPQTQTQTHYSAVQVSDKSSSARSTSHSYSSAMEQELLHVQDTLFSPSISRNFWKAGNNDSALASKLTTFQNAENYLHVHPSFLHSNATSHKWAFGAIAELLDNAVDETQNGATFVLVDKIFNPKDGSPALLIQDDGGGMDPQAMLQCMSFGFSDKSKIAIGQYGNGFKTGSMRLGADVIVFSCHMNNMILTRSIGLLSYTFLMQKLFDRIVIPMVNYKFDPSTGCLQILNDKEYFRSNLSILLRWSPYISEAELLKQFDDIGNHGTKIIIFNLWFNDDGNLELDFDSDPEDICIAGHIKKIDTIPSWKIVNEEHIGNRFHYSLRAYFSILYLGIPESFRIILRGQVVKLHNIADDLKYTEFILYKPHSGDSEEGIVVTTIGFVKEAPEVNVRGFNVYHKNRLILPFWKVVNYSRSRGRGVVGILRADYLEPTHNKQDFERSSLFQKLGVRLKEMTWEYWDCHCHLIGYQESKGRPLISSLQM
;
A
#
# COMPACT_ATOMS: atom_id res chain seq x y z
N MET A 1 10.94 -2.65 39.35
CA MET A 1 12.11 -2.98 38.50
C MET A 1 11.58 -3.74 37.29
N ALA A 2 11.02 -2.96 36.37
CA ALA A 2 10.27 -3.44 35.21
C ALA A 2 11.24 -3.74 34.06
N ALA A 3 11.05 -4.89 33.42
CA ALA A 3 11.71 -5.22 32.17
C ALA A 3 11.11 -4.32 31.06
N ILE A 4 11.97 -3.64 30.33
CA ILE A 4 11.65 -2.93 29.09
C ILE A 4 11.72 -3.96 27.97
N GLU A 5 10.66 -4.11 27.19
CA GLU A 5 10.68 -4.90 25.96
C GLU A 5 11.01 -3.96 24.79
N ILE A 6 12.20 -4.15 24.22
CA ILE A 6 12.69 -3.52 23.00
C ILE A 6 12.22 -4.42 21.86
N VAL A 7 11.56 -3.86 20.85
CA VAL A 7 11.17 -4.61 19.65
C VAL A 7 12.43 -4.86 18.82
N ASP A 8 12.78 -6.13 18.70
CA ASP A 8 13.95 -6.64 17.97
C ASP A 8 13.71 -6.63 16.45
N LEU A 9 14.73 -6.25 15.68
CA LEU A 9 14.71 -6.17 14.22
C LEU A 9 15.87 -7.00 13.66
N CYS A 10 15.64 -8.29 13.45
CA CYS A 10 16.54 -9.15 12.67
C CYS A 10 15.76 -10.21 11.88
N SER A 11 15.99 -10.23 10.56
CA SER A 11 15.83 -11.40 9.70
C SER A 11 17.01 -11.38 8.73
N ASP A 12 18.02 -12.21 9.00
CA ASP A 12 19.07 -12.57 8.05
C ASP A 12 18.69 -13.92 7.41
N ASP A 13 18.64 -13.96 6.07
CA ASP A 13 19.13 -15.08 5.26
C ASP A 13 19.15 -14.69 3.78
N GLU A 14 20.26 -14.10 3.32
CA GLU A 14 20.69 -14.12 1.91
C GLU A 14 22.23 -14.18 1.91
N GLY A 15 22.76 -15.40 1.84
CA GLY A 15 24.19 -15.66 1.72
C GLY A 15 24.59 -15.91 0.27
N GLU A 16 25.06 -14.87 -0.43
CA GLU A 16 25.85 -15.03 -1.66
C GLU A 16 27.28 -15.46 -1.31
N ASN A 17 27.76 -16.52 -1.96
CA ASN A 17 29.19 -16.82 -2.05
C ASN A 17 29.56 -17.12 -3.51
N VAL A 18 30.40 -16.27 -4.08
CA VAL A 18 31.07 -16.48 -5.38
C VAL A 18 32.57 -16.62 -5.12
N SER A 19 33.17 -17.76 -5.49
CA SER A 19 34.42 -17.80 -6.30
C SER A 19 34.91 -19.22 -6.65
N LYS A 20 34.92 -19.48 -7.97
CA LYS A 20 35.89 -20.19 -8.84
C LYS A 20 36.91 -21.19 -8.21
N ALA A 21 36.96 -22.42 -8.75
CA ALA A 21 37.84 -22.83 -9.88
C ALA A 21 38.08 -24.36 -9.96
N ALA A 22 38.03 -24.90 -11.20
CA ALA A 22 38.74 -26.10 -11.75
C ALA A 22 38.46 -27.48 -11.08
N SER A 23 38.35 -28.63 -11.75
CA SER A 23 38.86 -29.12 -13.02
C SER A 23 38.22 -30.49 -13.37
N SER A 24 38.09 -30.76 -14.67
CA SER A 24 38.24 -32.05 -15.36
C SER A 24 37.74 -33.38 -14.74
N ALA A 25 36.73 -33.91 -15.44
CA ALA A 25 36.79 -35.17 -16.20
C ALA A 25 36.58 -36.55 -15.53
N LYS A 26 35.73 -37.30 -16.24
CA LYS A 26 35.69 -38.75 -16.52
C LYS A 26 34.72 -39.63 -15.72
N LYS A 27 33.79 -40.18 -16.54
CA LYS A 27 33.37 -41.60 -16.65
C LYS A 27 32.57 -42.13 -15.45
N GLN A 28 31.59 -43.02 -15.59
CA GLN A 28 30.92 -43.72 -16.69
C GLN A 28 29.74 -44.43 -16.02
N ASN A 29 28.63 -44.58 -16.75
CA ASN A 29 27.74 -45.75 -16.85
C ASN A 29 27.35 -46.51 -15.55
N VAL A 30 26.10 -46.96 -15.31
CA VAL A 30 25.35 -47.93 -16.11
C VAL A 30 23.94 -48.09 -15.46
N ALA A 31 22.91 -48.14 -16.32
CA ALA A 31 21.64 -48.91 -16.28
C ALA A 31 20.73 -48.89 -15.02
N LYS A 32 19.50 -48.39 -15.15
CA LYS A 32 18.24 -49.11 -15.52
C LYS A 32 17.87 -50.26 -14.56
N HIS A 33 16.74 -50.12 -13.88
CA HIS A 33 15.51 -50.88 -14.16
C HIS A 33 14.36 -50.41 -13.23
N GLN A 34 13.29 -49.89 -13.82
CA GLN A 34 11.99 -50.56 -13.97
C GLN A 34 11.23 -50.81 -12.66
N ARG A 35 10.27 -49.88 -12.42
CA ARG A 35 8.94 -50.10 -11.82
C ARG A 35 8.26 -51.33 -12.46
N PRO A 36 7.32 -52.04 -11.78
CA PRO A 36 6.01 -51.44 -11.50
C PRO A 36 5.21 -51.96 -10.27
N GLN A 37 4.25 -51.11 -9.86
CA GLN A 37 2.90 -51.39 -9.30
C GLN A 37 2.84 -52.22 -7.99
N THR A 38 2.01 -51.90 -6.99
CA THR A 38 0.54 -51.78 -7.03
C THR A 38 0.06 -51.33 -5.63
N GLN A 39 -1.12 -50.67 -5.56
CA GLN A 39 -2.24 -50.82 -4.58
C GLN A 39 -1.91 -51.30 -3.13
N THR A 40 -2.45 -50.78 -2.02
CA THR A 40 -3.78 -50.22 -1.71
C THR A 40 -3.76 -49.72 -0.25
N GLN A 41 -4.77 -48.91 0.11
CA GLN A 41 -5.20 -48.44 1.43
C GLN A 41 -4.97 -49.39 2.63
N THR A 42 -4.74 -48.86 3.83
CA THR A 42 -5.72 -48.90 4.96
C THR A 42 -5.20 -48.34 6.31
N HIS A 43 -6.12 -47.65 7.00
CA HIS A 43 -6.39 -47.57 8.45
C HIS A 43 -5.46 -46.89 9.48
N TYR A 44 -6.14 -46.02 10.25
CA TYR A 44 -5.84 -45.42 11.55
C TYR A 44 -5.39 -46.42 12.64
N SER A 45 -4.43 -46.01 13.50
CA SER A 45 -4.66 -45.59 14.91
C SER A 45 -3.37 -45.61 15.76
N ALA A 46 -3.14 -44.48 16.45
CA ALA A 46 -2.45 -44.21 17.73
C ALA A 46 -1.32 -45.12 18.26
N VAL A 47 -0.15 -44.51 18.57
CA VAL A 47 0.61 -44.72 19.83
C VAL A 47 1.39 -43.43 20.18
N GLN A 48 1.36 -43.09 21.47
CA GLN A 48 2.02 -41.99 22.19
C GLN A 48 3.56 -42.05 22.15
N VAL A 49 4.25 -40.89 22.15
CA VAL A 49 5.63 -40.77 22.67
C VAL A 49 5.88 -39.40 23.32
N SER A 50 5.89 -39.43 24.65
CA SER A 50 6.71 -38.72 25.65
C SER A 50 7.05 -37.22 25.52
N ASP A 51 6.64 -36.51 26.57
CA ASP A 51 7.20 -35.27 27.10
C ASP A 51 8.74 -35.27 27.20
N LYS A 52 9.33 -34.18 26.70
CA LYS A 52 10.60 -33.64 27.22
C LYS A 52 10.43 -32.14 27.46
N SER A 53 10.26 -31.84 28.75
CA SER A 53 10.41 -30.52 29.33
C SER A 53 11.82 -29.96 29.10
N SER A 54 11.94 -28.77 28.53
CA SER A 54 13.10 -27.90 28.71
C SER A 54 12.63 -26.57 29.28
N SER A 55 12.75 -26.46 30.60
CA SER A 55 12.63 -25.23 31.36
C SER A 55 13.78 -24.28 30.99
N ALA A 56 13.49 -23.21 30.24
CA ALA A 56 14.37 -22.05 30.17
C ALA A 56 13.79 -20.96 31.09
N ARG A 57 14.40 -20.83 32.27
CA ARG A 57 14.18 -19.71 33.19
C ARG A 57 14.63 -18.42 32.50
N SER A 58 13.69 -17.52 32.21
CA SER A 58 14.00 -16.13 31.88
C SER A 58 14.37 -15.39 33.18
N THR A 59 15.67 -15.18 33.40
CA THR A 59 16.17 -14.36 34.50
C THR A 59 16.06 -12.88 34.14
N SER A 60 15.12 -12.21 34.79
CA SER A 60 15.00 -10.76 34.89
C SER A 60 16.17 -10.19 35.71
N HIS A 61 17.00 -9.34 35.10
CA HIS A 61 17.89 -8.45 35.84
C HIS A 61 17.71 -7.00 35.40
N SER A 62 17.76 -6.14 36.42
CA SER A 62 17.29 -4.77 36.45
C SER A 62 18.44 -3.78 36.33
N TYR A 63 18.31 -2.74 35.52
CA TYR A 63 19.12 -1.53 35.61
C TYR A 63 18.26 -0.30 35.30
N SER A 64 17.75 0.36 36.34
CA SER A 64 17.34 1.77 36.31
C SER A 64 17.93 2.42 37.57
N SER A 65 18.78 3.41 37.37
CA SER A 65 18.93 4.57 38.27
C SER A 65 19.97 5.53 37.69
N ALA A 66 19.54 6.55 36.93
CA ALA A 66 20.22 7.86 36.89
C ALA A 66 19.55 8.89 35.97
N MET A 67 18.91 8.50 34.85
CA MET A 67 18.50 9.48 33.81
C MET A 67 17.01 9.88 33.79
N GLU A 68 16.18 9.41 34.73
CA GLU A 68 14.71 9.58 34.63
C GLU A 68 14.14 10.78 35.39
N GLN A 69 14.95 11.57 36.10
CA GLN A 69 14.44 12.73 36.87
C GLN A 69 14.53 14.09 36.17
N GLU A 70 15.15 14.21 34.99
CA GLU A 70 15.32 15.54 34.33
C GLU A 70 14.46 15.78 33.09
N LEU A 71 13.67 14.81 32.60
CA LEU A 71 13.02 14.92 31.28
C LEU A 71 11.61 15.55 31.27
N LEU A 72 11.09 15.99 32.43
CA LEU A 72 9.80 16.69 32.52
C LEU A 72 9.91 18.18 32.89
N HIS A 73 11.12 18.71 33.09
CA HIS A 73 11.37 20.12 33.36
C HIS A 73 12.33 20.74 32.34
N VAL A 74 11.82 21.01 31.14
CA VAL A 74 12.44 21.99 30.25
C VAL A 74 11.39 23.06 29.97
N GLN A 75 11.70 24.29 30.39
CA GLN A 75 10.88 25.49 30.17
C GLN A 75 10.57 25.67 28.66
N ASP A 76 9.30 25.93 28.35
CA ASP A 76 8.75 26.23 27.02
C ASP A 76 9.23 27.61 26.47
N THR A 77 10.53 27.85 26.44
CA THR A 77 11.11 29.08 25.87
C THR A 77 12.42 28.79 25.14
N LEU A 78 12.35 28.14 23.98
CA LEU A 78 13.34 28.28 22.90
C LEU A 78 12.74 27.71 21.60
N PHE A 79 12.63 28.57 20.58
CA PHE A 79 12.21 28.33 19.19
C PHE A 79 11.89 26.87 18.82
N SER A 80 10.60 26.53 18.78
CA SER A 80 10.13 25.33 18.10
C SER A 80 10.53 25.44 16.62
N PRO A 81 11.31 24.50 16.06
CA PRO A 81 11.63 24.56 14.64
C PRO A 81 10.33 24.46 13.84
N SER A 82 10.06 25.45 12.98
CA SER A 82 8.88 25.42 12.11
C SER A 82 9.05 24.29 11.10
N ILE A 83 8.29 23.21 11.25
CA ILE A 83 8.29 22.11 10.30
C ILE A 83 7.63 22.61 9.01
N SER A 84 8.35 22.49 7.89
CA SER A 84 7.78 22.77 6.56
C SER A 84 6.55 21.88 6.35
N ARG A 85 5.42 22.50 5.99
CA ARG A 85 4.16 21.80 5.67
C ARG A 85 4.07 21.39 4.20
N ASN A 86 5.15 21.53 3.43
CA ASN A 86 5.25 20.99 2.08
C ASN A 86 6.10 19.71 2.13
N PHE A 87 5.53 18.60 1.66
CA PHE A 87 6.14 17.27 1.73
C PHE A 87 7.57 17.28 1.17
N TRP A 88 7.76 17.75 -0.06
CA TRP A 88 9.07 17.73 -0.74
C TRP A 88 10.12 18.64 -0.10
N LYS A 89 9.72 19.54 0.81
CA LYS A 89 10.61 20.45 1.54
C LYS A 89 10.83 20.03 3.00
N ALA A 90 10.04 19.09 3.52
CA ALA A 90 10.06 18.70 4.94
C ALA A 90 11.36 17.98 5.36
N GLY A 91 12.03 17.27 4.44
CA GLY A 91 13.30 16.58 4.69
C GLY A 91 14.56 17.46 4.68
N ASN A 92 14.48 18.75 4.34
CA ASN A 92 15.66 19.60 4.12
C ASN A 92 16.20 20.31 5.39
N ASN A 93 15.68 20.00 6.58
CA ASN A 93 16.05 20.69 7.83
C ASN A 93 17.45 20.31 8.38
N ASP A 94 18.25 19.56 7.62
CA ASP A 94 19.44 18.85 8.13
C ASP A 94 20.74 19.66 8.22
N SER A 95 20.82 20.91 7.74
CA SER A 95 22.11 21.63 7.74
C SER A 95 22.50 22.27 9.08
N ALA A 96 21.54 22.66 9.92
CA ALA A 96 21.82 23.44 11.15
C ALA A 96 21.61 22.66 12.45
N LEU A 97 20.90 21.53 12.39
CA LEU A 97 20.54 20.72 13.56
C LEU A 97 21.53 19.57 13.79
N ALA A 98 22.07 19.00 12.70
CA ALA A 98 23.05 17.91 12.75
C ALA A 98 24.36 18.33 13.46
N SER A 99 24.69 19.62 13.51
CA SER A 99 25.91 20.11 14.15
C SER A 99 25.81 20.25 15.68
N LYS A 100 24.66 19.94 16.31
CA LYS A 100 24.48 20.02 17.77
C LYS A 100 24.36 18.66 18.48
N LEU A 101 24.27 17.57 17.74
CA LEU A 101 24.14 16.21 18.30
C LEU A 101 25.51 15.52 18.30
N THR A 102 26.37 15.92 19.22
CA THR A 102 27.57 15.14 19.58
C THR A 102 27.39 14.49 20.93
N THR A 103 27.58 13.16 20.92
CA THR A 103 27.98 12.28 22.03
C THR A 103 26.88 11.74 22.94
N PHE A 104 26.37 10.55 22.61
CA PHE A 104 26.16 9.47 23.58
C PHE A 104 26.34 8.12 22.85
N GLN A 105 27.58 7.63 22.82
CA GLN A 105 27.87 6.25 22.40
C GLN A 105 27.84 5.38 23.65
N ASN A 106 26.73 4.65 23.85
CA ASN A 106 26.73 3.41 24.61
C ASN A 106 26.13 2.33 23.70
N ALA A 107 26.96 1.33 23.43
CA ALA A 107 26.74 0.32 22.40
C ALA A 107 25.85 -0.81 22.90
N GLU A 108 24.71 -1.00 22.22
CA GLU A 108 24.26 -2.31 21.77
C GLU A 108 23.91 -2.18 20.28
N ASN A 109 24.27 -3.19 19.46
CA ASN A 109 24.22 -3.15 17.99
C ASN A 109 22.78 -3.28 17.45
N TYR A 110 21.90 -2.32 17.76
CA TYR A 110 20.59 -2.24 17.13
C TYR A 110 20.60 -1.20 16.01
N LEU A 111 19.94 -1.51 14.89
CA LEU A 111 19.75 -0.53 13.81
C LEU A 111 18.83 0.59 14.31
N HIS A 112 19.41 1.76 14.60
CA HIS A 112 18.66 2.93 15.02
C HIS A 112 18.02 3.64 13.83
N VAL A 113 16.69 3.60 13.73
CA VAL A 113 15.94 4.30 12.68
C VAL A 113 15.57 5.71 13.16
N HIS A 114 16.26 6.71 12.61
CA HIS A 114 15.97 8.12 12.88
C HIS A 114 14.59 8.54 12.33
N PRO A 115 13.82 9.43 13.00
CA PRO A 115 12.51 9.87 12.52
C PRO A 115 12.48 10.43 11.09
N SER A 116 13.58 11.01 10.60
CA SER A 116 13.71 11.43 9.19
C SER A 116 13.45 10.30 8.19
N PHE A 117 13.65 9.03 8.59
CA PHE A 117 13.35 7.87 7.77
C PHE A 117 11.86 7.76 7.41
N LEU A 118 10.94 8.20 8.29
CA LEU A 118 9.50 8.22 7.98
C LEU A 118 9.21 9.03 6.72
N HIS A 119 9.82 10.22 6.64
CA HIS A 119 9.71 11.09 5.48
C HIS A 119 10.43 10.49 4.26
N SER A 120 11.70 10.08 4.41
CA SER A 120 12.48 9.51 3.31
C SER A 120 11.82 8.28 2.69
N ASN A 121 11.26 7.38 3.50
CA ASN A 121 10.58 6.18 3.02
C ASN A 121 9.26 6.51 2.29
N ALA A 122 8.55 7.55 2.75
CA ALA A 122 7.34 8.04 2.10
C ALA A 122 7.61 8.64 0.69
N THR A 123 8.83 9.09 0.38
CA THR A 123 9.17 9.65 -0.95
C THR A 123 9.05 8.64 -2.09
N SER A 124 8.94 7.35 -1.78
CA SER A 124 8.62 6.29 -2.74
C SER A 124 7.28 6.53 -3.46
N HIS A 125 6.31 7.18 -2.81
CA HIS A 125 5.04 7.57 -3.42
C HIS A 125 5.13 8.99 -3.99
N LYS A 126 5.32 9.08 -5.32
CA LYS A 126 5.27 10.39 -6.01
C LYS A 126 3.85 10.92 -6.14
N TRP A 127 2.89 10.03 -6.30
CA TRP A 127 1.48 10.34 -6.51
C TRP A 127 0.64 10.01 -5.28
N ALA A 128 -0.11 10.98 -4.76
CA ALA A 128 -0.87 10.84 -3.52
C ALA A 128 -1.92 9.73 -3.57
N PHE A 129 -2.62 9.54 -4.69
CA PHE A 129 -3.61 8.46 -4.77
C PHE A 129 -2.99 7.06 -4.69
N GLY A 130 -1.75 6.89 -5.13
CA GLY A 130 -1.03 5.63 -4.93
C GLY A 130 -0.78 5.34 -3.44
N ALA A 131 -0.58 6.37 -2.62
CA ALA A 131 -0.49 6.24 -1.16
C ALA A 131 -1.84 5.96 -0.50
N ILE A 132 -2.94 6.56 -0.98
CA ILE A 132 -4.30 6.23 -0.51
C ILE A 132 -4.63 4.76 -0.84
N ALA A 133 -4.24 4.29 -2.02
CA ALA A 133 -4.49 2.93 -2.45
C ALA A 133 -3.78 1.89 -1.58
N GLU A 134 -2.62 2.18 -0.98
CA GLU A 134 -2.00 1.28 0.03
C GLU A 134 -2.91 1.04 1.25
N LEU A 135 -3.62 2.08 1.69
CA LEU A 135 -4.55 1.99 2.82
C LEU A 135 -5.82 1.23 2.41
N LEU A 136 -6.31 1.48 1.19
CA LEU A 136 -7.45 0.78 0.64
C LEU A 136 -7.17 -0.72 0.42
N ASP A 137 -5.97 -1.05 -0.07
CA ASP A 137 -5.51 -2.43 -0.25
C ASP A 137 -5.59 -3.21 1.07
N ASN A 138 -5.25 -2.58 2.20
CA ASN A 138 -5.35 -3.21 3.51
C ASN A 138 -6.80 -3.52 3.90
N ALA A 139 -7.73 -2.61 3.65
CA ALA A 139 -9.15 -2.85 3.93
C ALA A 139 -9.78 -3.89 2.98
N VAL A 140 -9.34 -3.94 1.72
CA VAL A 140 -9.80 -4.97 0.77
C VAL A 140 -9.28 -6.36 1.17
N ASP A 141 -8.04 -6.46 1.66
CA ASP A 141 -7.50 -7.72 2.19
C ASP A 141 -8.36 -8.27 3.35
N GLU A 142 -8.98 -7.38 4.15
CA GLU A 142 -9.86 -7.74 5.27
C GLU A 142 -11.24 -8.29 4.86
N THR A 143 -11.55 -8.36 3.56
CA THR A 143 -12.76 -9.06 3.08
C THR A 143 -12.77 -10.54 3.48
N GLN A 144 -11.59 -11.15 3.65
CA GLN A 144 -11.45 -12.52 4.16
C GLN A 144 -11.85 -12.64 5.64
N ASN A 145 -11.79 -11.53 6.38
CA ASN A 145 -12.16 -11.41 7.79
C ASN A 145 -13.55 -10.76 7.97
N GLY A 146 -14.36 -10.71 6.91
CA GLY A 146 -15.75 -10.26 6.97
C GLY A 146 -15.97 -8.76 6.73
N ALA A 147 -14.96 -8.00 6.30
CA ALA A 147 -15.16 -6.61 5.90
C ALA A 147 -16.24 -6.50 4.81
N THR A 148 -17.14 -5.53 4.96
CA THR A 148 -18.23 -5.23 4.01
C THR A 148 -18.11 -3.84 3.39
N PHE A 149 -17.28 -2.97 3.96
CA PHE A 149 -16.97 -1.69 3.34
C PHE A 149 -15.62 -1.12 3.75
N VAL A 150 -15.20 -0.14 2.95
CA VAL A 150 -14.20 0.86 3.33
C VAL A 150 -14.73 2.24 2.96
N LEU A 151 -14.69 3.15 3.92
CA LEU A 151 -15.09 4.55 3.82
C LEU A 151 -13.84 5.42 3.73
N VAL A 152 -13.78 6.28 2.72
CA VAL A 152 -12.77 7.32 2.58
C VAL A 152 -13.48 8.68 2.57
N ASP A 153 -13.16 9.55 3.51
CA ASP A 153 -13.86 10.84 3.68
C ASP A 153 -12.95 11.97 4.17
N LYS A 154 -13.45 13.20 4.11
CA LYS A 154 -12.89 14.36 4.81
C LYS A 154 -13.55 14.48 6.17
N ILE A 155 -12.73 14.70 7.19
CA ILE A 155 -13.19 15.16 8.49
C ILE A 155 -12.46 16.45 8.88
N PHE A 156 -12.99 17.13 9.88
CA PHE A 156 -12.33 18.30 10.46
C PHE A 156 -11.64 17.90 11.75
N ASN A 157 -10.38 18.29 11.89
CA ASN A 157 -9.62 18.17 13.12
C ASN A 157 -10.34 18.97 14.23
N PRO A 158 -10.82 18.34 15.30
CA PRO A 158 -11.57 19.03 16.37
C PRO A 158 -10.74 20.12 17.08
N LYS A 159 -9.41 20.02 17.05
CA LYS A 159 -8.50 20.92 17.74
C LYS A 159 -8.33 22.27 17.06
N ASP A 160 -8.27 22.31 15.73
CA ASP A 160 -7.94 23.51 14.96
C ASP A 160 -8.81 23.73 13.72
N GLY A 161 -9.77 22.85 13.44
CA GLY A 161 -10.66 22.92 12.28
C GLY A 161 -9.98 22.60 10.94
N SER A 162 -8.70 22.20 10.93
CA SER A 162 -8.02 21.81 9.69
C SER A 162 -8.60 20.52 9.10
N PRO A 163 -8.58 20.35 7.77
CA PRO A 163 -9.05 19.12 7.16
C PRO A 163 -8.10 17.95 7.44
N ALA A 164 -8.68 16.78 7.63
CA ALA A 164 -8.00 15.51 7.79
C ALA A 164 -8.67 14.45 6.89
N LEU A 165 -7.89 13.47 6.46
CA LEU A 165 -8.35 12.34 5.66
C LEU A 165 -8.71 11.18 6.58
N LEU A 166 -9.94 10.71 6.47
CA LEU A 166 -10.48 9.55 7.17
C LEU A 166 -10.46 8.33 6.23
N ILE A 167 -9.95 7.21 6.72
CA ILE A 167 -10.11 5.89 6.11
C ILE A 167 -10.66 4.97 7.21
N GLN A 168 -11.81 4.34 6.98
CA GLN A 168 -12.43 3.47 7.96
C GLN A 168 -13.00 2.21 7.31
N ASP A 169 -12.71 1.05 7.86
CA ASP A 169 -13.26 -0.24 7.45
C ASP A 169 -13.93 -0.96 8.63
N ASP A 170 -14.79 -1.92 8.30
CA ASP A 170 -15.44 -2.83 9.24
C ASP A 170 -14.82 -4.24 9.20
N GLY A 171 -13.53 -4.35 8.86
CA GLY A 171 -12.80 -5.61 8.84
C GLY A 171 -12.60 -6.23 10.22
N GLY A 172 -11.67 -7.18 10.33
CA GLY A 172 -11.42 -7.87 11.60
C GLY A 172 -10.87 -6.95 12.70
N GLY A 173 -10.19 -5.88 12.29
CA GLY A 173 -9.45 -4.98 13.18
C GLY A 173 -8.22 -5.65 13.80
N MET A 174 -7.58 -4.95 14.73
CA MET A 174 -6.29 -5.34 15.31
C MET A 174 -6.39 -5.45 16.82
N ASP A 175 -5.86 -6.56 17.34
CA ASP A 175 -5.52 -6.64 18.77
C ASP A 175 -4.29 -5.75 19.09
N PRO A 176 -3.95 -5.56 20.37
CA PRO A 176 -2.83 -4.71 20.75
C PRO A 176 -1.48 -5.08 20.13
N GLN A 177 -1.23 -6.38 19.90
CA GLN A 177 0.03 -6.86 19.33
C GLN A 177 0.06 -6.61 17.82
N ALA A 178 -1.03 -6.90 17.12
CA ALA A 178 -1.19 -6.60 15.71
C ALA A 178 -1.10 -5.09 15.42
N MET A 179 -1.67 -4.25 16.30
CA MET A 179 -1.53 -2.78 16.22
C MET A 179 -0.06 -2.36 16.33
N LEU A 180 0.68 -2.95 17.27
CA LEU A 180 2.11 -2.65 17.45
C LEU A 180 2.92 -3.04 16.22
N GLN A 181 2.67 -4.23 15.65
CA GLN A 181 3.31 -4.69 14.42
C GLN A 181 2.94 -3.81 13.21
N CYS A 182 1.67 -3.40 13.09
CA CYS A 182 1.22 -2.49 12.04
C CYS A 182 2.01 -1.17 12.05
N MET A 183 2.24 -0.64 13.24
CA MET A 183 3.00 0.59 13.46
C MET A 183 4.52 0.43 13.32
N SER A 184 5.04 -0.80 13.41
CA SER A 184 6.48 -1.13 13.36
C SER A 184 6.93 -1.56 11.96
N PHE A 185 8.14 -1.19 11.52
CA PHE A 185 8.63 -1.56 10.18
C PHE A 185 8.93 -3.06 10.05
N GLY A 186 8.68 -3.64 8.87
CA GLY A 186 9.12 -5.00 8.52
C GLY A 186 8.22 -6.16 8.98
N PHE A 187 7.11 -5.90 9.66
CA PHE A 187 6.17 -6.95 10.09
C PHE A 187 4.98 -7.08 9.14
N SER A 188 4.71 -8.28 8.66
CA SER A 188 3.52 -8.64 7.89
C SER A 188 3.23 -10.14 8.00
N ASP A 189 2.13 -10.50 8.67
CA ASP A 189 1.64 -11.88 8.73
C ASP A 189 0.69 -12.23 7.57
N LYS A 190 0.55 -11.32 6.59
CA LYS A 190 -0.38 -11.46 5.47
C LYS A 190 0.07 -12.56 4.50
N SER A 191 -0.90 -13.32 4.00
CA SER A 191 -0.66 -14.40 3.04
C SER A 191 -0.06 -13.90 1.72
N LYS A 192 0.59 -14.78 0.96
CA LYS A 192 1.14 -14.45 -0.38
C LYS A 192 0.08 -14.00 -1.41
N ILE A 193 -1.21 -14.20 -1.10
CA ILE A 193 -2.35 -13.82 -1.95
C ILE A 193 -2.81 -12.38 -1.65
N ALA A 194 -2.54 -11.88 -0.43
CA ALA A 194 -2.89 -10.52 -0.03
C ALA A 194 -2.11 -9.48 -0.83
N ILE A 195 -2.69 -8.28 -0.98
CA ILE A 195 -2.07 -7.17 -1.72
C ILE A 195 -0.98 -6.52 -0.87
N GLY A 196 -1.17 -6.41 0.45
CA GLY A 196 -0.15 -5.92 1.38
C GLY A 196 0.81 -7.04 1.80
N GLN A 197 2.04 -7.06 1.27
CA GLN A 197 3.01 -8.12 1.59
C GLN A 197 4.23 -7.63 2.36
N TYR A 198 4.63 -6.37 2.14
CA TYR A 198 5.93 -5.85 2.60
C TYR A 198 5.89 -5.21 3.99
N GLY A 199 4.73 -5.18 4.66
CA GLY A 199 4.63 -4.59 6.00
C GLY A 199 4.95 -3.10 6.06
N ASN A 200 4.98 -2.37 4.94
CA ASN A 200 5.41 -0.95 4.90
C ASN A 200 4.34 0.02 4.39
N GLY A 201 3.35 -0.45 3.62
CA GLY A 201 2.39 0.38 2.90
C GLY A 201 1.62 1.37 3.79
N PHE A 202 1.25 0.97 5.01
CA PHE A 202 0.59 1.88 5.96
C PHE A 202 1.48 3.07 6.32
N LYS A 203 2.74 2.84 6.71
CA LYS A 203 3.66 3.91 7.13
C LYS A 203 4.01 4.83 5.97
N THR A 204 4.36 4.26 4.81
CA THR A 204 4.75 5.06 3.64
C THR A 204 3.56 5.82 3.07
N GLY A 205 2.38 5.20 3.03
CA GLY A 205 1.15 5.82 2.58
C GLY A 205 0.69 6.95 3.50
N SER A 206 0.59 6.70 4.81
CA SER A 206 0.12 7.72 5.75
C SER A 206 1.06 8.92 5.83
N MET A 207 2.38 8.70 5.93
CA MET A 207 3.40 9.76 5.97
C MET A 207 3.52 10.53 4.65
N ARG A 208 3.13 9.94 3.52
CA ARG A 208 3.04 10.65 2.23
C ARG A 208 1.85 11.61 2.19
N LEU A 209 0.77 11.32 2.92
CA LEU A 209 -0.49 12.07 2.84
C LEU A 209 -0.57 13.19 3.89
N GLY A 210 -0.02 12.96 5.08
CA GLY A 210 0.11 13.98 6.13
C GLY A 210 1.31 13.73 7.02
N ALA A 211 1.65 14.72 7.84
CA ALA A 211 2.75 14.59 8.79
C ALA A 211 2.42 13.63 9.94
N ASP A 212 1.14 13.44 10.24
CA ASP A 212 0.70 12.73 11.43
C ASP A 212 -0.52 11.84 11.15
N VAL A 213 -0.54 10.66 11.75
CA VAL A 213 -1.65 9.72 11.66
C VAL A 213 -1.97 9.14 13.02
N ILE A 214 -3.26 9.08 13.34
CA ILE A 214 -3.79 8.35 14.50
C ILE A 214 -4.68 7.21 14.01
N VAL A 215 -4.52 6.04 14.62
CA VAL A 215 -5.28 4.83 14.28
C VAL A 215 -6.04 4.36 15.50
N PHE A 216 -7.32 4.07 15.30
CA PHE A 216 -8.21 3.41 16.23
C PHE A 216 -8.56 2.05 15.66
N SER A 217 -8.47 0.99 16.45
CA SER A 217 -8.89 -0.34 16.00
C SER A 217 -9.63 -1.07 17.10
N CYS A 218 -10.73 -1.73 16.70
CA CYS A 218 -11.52 -2.63 17.53
C CYS A 218 -11.27 -4.05 17.06
N HIS A 219 -11.04 -4.97 17.99
CA HIS A 219 -10.96 -6.40 17.68
C HIS A 219 -11.69 -7.19 18.75
N MET A 220 -12.63 -8.03 18.31
CA MET A 220 -13.40 -8.91 19.17
C MET A 220 -12.91 -10.34 18.98
N ASN A 221 -12.32 -10.92 20.02
CA ASN A 221 -11.90 -12.32 20.03
C ASN A 221 -12.36 -12.99 21.32
N ASN A 222 -13.01 -14.15 21.22
CA ASN A 222 -13.49 -14.93 22.37
C ASN A 222 -14.26 -14.08 23.41
N MET A 223 -15.19 -13.23 22.95
CA MET A 223 -16.00 -12.31 23.77
C MET A 223 -15.21 -11.21 24.49
N ILE A 224 -13.93 -11.03 24.17
CA ILE A 224 -13.09 -9.95 24.67
C ILE A 224 -12.96 -8.91 23.55
N LEU A 225 -13.43 -7.69 23.82
CA LEU A 225 -13.25 -6.56 22.93
C LEU A 225 -12.00 -5.79 23.34
N THR A 226 -11.01 -5.73 22.45
CA THR A 226 -9.86 -4.83 22.59
C THR A 226 -10.05 -3.59 21.75
N ARG A 227 -9.69 -2.44 22.32
CA ARG A 227 -9.69 -1.13 21.67
C ARG A 227 -8.30 -0.54 21.79
N SER A 228 -7.65 -0.32 20.65
CA SER A 228 -6.28 0.17 20.60
C SER A 228 -6.23 1.50 19.88
N ILE A 229 -5.44 2.42 20.42
CA ILE A 229 -5.15 3.72 19.81
C ILE A 229 -3.64 3.84 19.66
N GLY A 230 -3.17 4.13 18.44
CA GLY A 230 -1.76 4.38 18.16
C GLY A 230 -1.57 5.67 17.38
N LEU A 231 -0.52 6.42 17.72
CA LEU A 231 -0.16 7.67 17.04
C LEU A 231 1.23 7.55 16.42
N LEU A 232 1.30 7.70 15.11
CA LEU A 232 2.56 7.88 14.38
C LEU A 232 2.63 9.34 13.92
N SER A 233 3.41 10.14 14.64
CA SER A 233 3.46 11.59 14.46
C SER A 233 4.87 12.09 14.17
N TYR A 234 5.12 12.46 12.91
CA TYR A 234 6.38 13.09 12.51
C TYR A 234 6.55 14.43 13.23
N THR A 235 5.46 15.18 13.44
CA THR A 235 5.48 16.46 14.15
C THR A 235 5.97 16.31 15.58
N PHE A 236 5.43 15.34 16.33
CA PHE A 236 5.85 15.02 17.70
C PHE A 236 7.34 14.64 17.75
N LEU A 237 7.77 13.72 16.90
CA LEU A 237 9.13 13.20 16.90
C LEU A 237 10.16 14.31 16.60
N MET A 238 9.89 15.13 15.59
CA MET A 238 10.79 16.21 15.18
C MET A 238 10.80 17.37 16.17
N GLN A 239 9.66 17.79 16.70
CA GLN A 239 9.62 18.90 17.68
C GLN A 239 10.24 18.53 19.03
N LYS A 240 10.20 17.24 19.40
CA LYS A 240 10.85 16.73 20.60
C LYS A 240 12.29 16.26 20.36
N LEU A 241 12.79 16.40 19.14
CA LEU A 241 14.17 16.07 18.77
C LEU A 241 14.53 14.62 19.12
N PHE A 242 13.58 13.70 18.92
CA PHE A 242 13.87 12.28 19.11
C PHE A 242 14.89 11.79 18.07
N ASP A 243 15.84 10.98 18.53
CA ASP A 243 16.83 10.30 17.70
C ASP A 243 16.32 8.97 17.12
N ARG A 244 15.13 8.53 17.56
CA ARG A 244 14.49 7.27 17.20
C ARG A 244 12.98 7.44 17.07
N ILE A 245 12.34 6.54 16.33
CA ILE A 245 10.88 6.50 16.22
C ILE A 245 10.28 5.96 17.53
N VAL A 246 9.41 6.75 18.15
CA VAL A 246 8.62 6.39 19.34
C VAL A 246 7.14 6.50 18.99
N ILE A 247 6.36 5.48 19.34
CA ILE A 247 4.95 5.36 18.95
C ILE A 247 4.09 5.27 20.22
N PRO A 248 3.44 6.38 20.63
CA PRO A 248 2.51 6.35 21.75
C PRO A 248 1.31 5.46 21.43
N MET A 249 1.07 4.48 22.30
CA MET A 249 -0.04 3.55 22.17
C MET A 249 -0.76 3.35 23.50
N VAL A 250 -2.09 3.30 23.45
CA VAL A 250 -2.93 2.94 24.60
C VAL A 250 -3.90 1.84 24.20
N ASN A 251 -4.08 0.86 25.09
CA ASN A 251 -4.93 -0.28 24.85
C ASN A 251 -5.93 -0.44 25.99
N TYR A 252 -7.19 -0.62 25.61
CA TYR A 252 -8.29 -0.91 26.50
C TYR A 252 -8.82 -2.31 26.22
N LYS A 253 -9.24 -2.98 27.29
CA LYS A 253 -10.02 -4.21 27.25
C LYS A 253 -11.41 -3.87 27.77
N PHE A 254 -12.41 -4.04 26.92
CA PHE A 254 -13.80 -3.98 27.32
C PHE A 254 -14.30 -5.40 27.56
N ASP A 255 -14.80 -5.63 28.76
CA ASP A 255 -15.47 -6.88 29.12
C ASP A 255 -16.99 -6.66 29.03
N PRO A 256 -17.65 -7.23 28.00
CA PRO A 256 -19.09 -7.08 27.82
C PRO A 256 -19.92 -7.63 29.00
N SER A 257 -19.37 -8.58 29.75
CA SER A 257 -20.07 -9.22 30.87
C SER A 257 -20.11 -8.34 32.12
N THR A 258 -19.12 -7.47 32.30
CA THR A 258 -19.03 -6.54 33.44
C THR A 258 -19.33 -5.09 33.07
N GLY A 259 -19.39 -4.77 31.77
CA GLY A 259 -19.55 -3.41 31.26
C GLY A 259 -18.36 -2.50 31.58
N CYS A 260 -17.23 -3.08 32.00
CA CYS A 260 -16.08 -2.34 32.52
C CYS A 260 -14.99 -2.21 31.46
N LEU A 261 -14.48 -0.99 31.31
CA LEU A 261 -13.31 -0.69 30.50
C LEU A 261 -12.05 -0.77 31.37
N GLN A 262 -11.15 -1.69 31.03
CA GLN A 262 -9.90 -1.91 31.75
C GLN A 262 -8.71 -1.51 30.88
N ILE A 263 -7.66 -0.99 31.52
CA ILE A 263 -6.39 -0.70 30.86
C ILE A 263 -5.56 -1.99 30.82
N LEU A 264 -4.99 -2.32 29.65
CA LEU A 264 -4.15 -3.53 29.48
C LEU A 264 -2.68 -3.30 29.85
N ASN A 265 -2.20 -2.06 29.77
CA ASN A 265 -0.80 -1.70 29.99
C ASN A 265 -0.51 -1.37 31.46
N ASP A 266 0.79 -1.31 31.80
CA ASP A 266 1.24 -0.69 33.05
C ASP A 266 0.65 0.73 33.21
N LYS A 267 0.23 1.07 34.43
CA LYS A 267 -0.51 2.31 34.70
C LYS A 267 0.31 3.58 34.43
N GLU A 268 1.61 3.56 34.69
CA GLU A 268 2.47 4.72 34.44
C GLU A 268 2.74 4.85 32.94
N TYR A 269 3.05 3.73 32.27
CA TYR A 269 3.22 3.68 30.82
C TYR A 269 1.97 4.19 30.08
N PHE A 270 0.80 3.71 30.47
CA PHE A 270 -0.48 4.14 29.89
C PHE A 270 -0.71 5.65 30.08
N ARG A 271 -0.49 6.17 31.29
CA ARG A 271 -0.66 7.60 31.59
C ARG A 271 0.28 8.48 30.77
N SER A 272 1.53 8.05 30.62
CA SER A 272 2.52 8.74 29.79
C SER A 272 2.07 8.79 28.32
N ASN A 273 1.73 7.64 27.73
CA ASN A 273 1.28 7.57 26.34
C ASN A 273 -0.02 8.34 26.09
N LEU A 274 -0.98 8.24 27.00
CA LEU A 274 -2.22 9.02 26.93
C LEU A 274 -1.91 10.52 26.93
N SER A 275 -1.02 10.99 27.80
CA SER A 275 -0.64 12.42 27.82
C SER A 275 -0.05 12.90 26.48
N ILE A 276 0.72 12.06 25.79
CA ILE A 276 1.27 12.35 24.47
C ILE A 276 0.15 12.39 23.44
N LEU A 277 -0.77 11.41 23.44
CA LEU A 277 -1.93 11.39 22.55
C LEU A 277 -2.78 12.65 22.70
N LEU A 278 -3.10 13.06 23.93
CA LEU A 278 -3.93 14.25 24.18
C LEU A 278 -3.23 15.56 23.75
N ARG A 279 -1.90 15.59 23.78
CA ARG A 279 -1.12 16.76 23.37
C ARG A 279 -0.95 16.86 21.86
N TRP A 280 -0.69 15.74 21.18
CA TRP A 280 -0.23 15.72 19.79
C TRP A 280 -1.25 15.21 18.77
N SER A 281 -2.32 14.56 19.22
CA SER A 281 -3.43 14.16 18.34
C SER A 281 -4.47 15.29 18.15
N PRO A 282 -5.48 15.07 17.26
CA PRO A 282 -6.64 15.94 17.11
C PRO A 282 -7.56 16.05 18.35
N TYR A 283 -7.38 15.17 19.36
CA TYR A 283 -8.30 15.02 20.50
C TYR A 283 -7.63 15.46 21.80
N ILE A 284 -8.33 16.24 22.61
CA ILE A 284 -7.78 16.88 23.82
C ILE A 284 -8.19 16.18 25.12
N SER A 285 -9.13 15.23 25.06
CA SER A 285 -9.55 14.43 26.22
C SER A 285 -9.66 12.93 25.91
N GLU A 286 -9.52 12.09 26.95
CA GLU A 286 -9.71 10.64 26.84
C GLU A 286 -11.13 10.29 26.38
N ALA A 287 -12.14 11.06 26.81
CA ALA A 287 -13.52 10.88 26.38
C ALA A 287 -13.69 11.10 24.87
N GLU A 288 -13.03 12.10 24.29
CA GLU A 288 -13.06 12.35 22.83
C GLU A 288 -12.36 11.23 22.04
N LEU A 289 -11.25 10.70 22.56
CA LEU A 289 -10.58 9.55 21.99
C LEU A 289 -11.47 8.31 22.02
N LEU A 290 -12.11 8.03 23.16
CA LEU A 290 -13.00 6.87 23.31
C LEU A 290 -14.25 6.98 22.42
N LYS A 291 -14.76 8.19 22.21
CA LYS A 291 -15.88 8.46 21.30
C LYS A 291 -15.58 8.05 19.85
N GLN A 292 -14.31 8.00 19.44
CA GLN A 292 -13.95 7.57 18.08
C GLN A 292 -14.23 6.10 17.79
N PHE A 293 -14.51 5.29 18.81
CA PHE A 293 -14.87 3.88 18.64
C PHE A 293 -16.38 3.65 18.43
N ASP A 294 -17.23 4.65 18.66
CA ASP A 294 -18.70 4.49 18.68
C ASP A 294 -19.28 4.05 17.33
N ASP A 295 -18.65 4.46 16.22
CA ASP A 295 -19.03 4.18 14.84
C ASP A 295 -18.14 3.10 14.17
N ILE A 296 -17.17 2.52 14.88
CA ILE A 296 -16.38 1.37 14.41
C ILE A 296 -17.13 0.06 14.72
N GLY A 297 -17.74 -0.03 15.91
CA GLY A 297 -18.40 -1.25 16.37
C GLY A 297 -17.45 -2.21 17.09
N ASN A 298 -17.68 -3.52 16.92
CA ASN A 298 -16.96 -4.57 17.63
C ASN A 298 -15.67 -5.03 16.91
N HIS A 299 -15.57 -4.76 15.62
CA HIS A 299 -14.42 -5.08 14.77
C HIS A 299 -14.28 -3.95 13.74
N GLY A 300 -13.07 -3.68 13.30
CA GLY A 300 -12.78 -2.68 12.28
C GLY A 300 -11.67 -1.71 12.67
N THR A 301 -11.26 -0.89 11.70
CA THR A 301 -10.15 0.05 11.86
C THR A 301 -10.54 1.41 11.32
N LYS A 302 -10.13 2.46 12.03
CA LYS A 302 -10.29 3.86 11.65
C LYS A 302 -8.93 4.54 11.68
N ILE A 303 -8.51 5.07 10.54
CA ILE A 303 -7.26 5.78 10.31
C ILE A 303 -7.60 7.25 10.03
N ILE A 304 -7.00 8.16 10.78
CA ILE A 304 -7.15 9.61 10.58
C ILE A 304 -5.77 10.18 10.31
N ILE A 305 -5.56 10.64 9.09
CA ILE A 305 -4.36 11.33 8.66
C ILE A 305 -4.64 12.83 8.71
N PHE A 306 -3.89 13.54 9.53
CA PHE A 306 -4.06 14.96 9.75
C PHE A 306 -2.74 15.68 9.49
N ASN A 307 -2.76 17.01 9.56
CA ASN A 307 -1.61 17.81 9.16
C ASN A 307 -1.18 17.48 7.72
N LEU A 308 -2.18 17.48 6.83
CA LEU A 308 -2.03 17.15 5.41
C LEU A 308 -1.04 18.09 4.71
N TRP A 309 -0.35 17.55 3.71
CA TRP A 309 0.68 18.29 3.00
C TRP A 309 0.11 19.34 2.03
N PHE A 310 0.85 20.44 1.90
CA PHE A 310 0.58 21.49 0.94
C PHE A 310 1.44 21.30 -0.32
N ASN A 311 0.91 21.72 -1.46
CA ASN A 311 1.61 21.82 -2.73
C ASN A 311 2.54 23.06 -2.76
N ASP A 312 3.18 23.30 -3.90
CA ASP A 312 4.10 24.44 -4.06
C ASP A 312 3.39 25.79 -4.08
N ASP A 313 2.09 25.82 -4.41
CA ASP A 313 1.26 27.02 -4.39
C ASP A 313 0.73 27.36 -2.99
N GLY A 314 1.05 26.56 -1.97
CA GLY A 314 0.58 26.75 -0.60
C GLY A 314 -0.86 26.32 -0.35
N ASN A 315 -1.48 25.58 -1.28
CA ASN A 315 -2.78 24.94 -1.12
C ASN A 315 -2.60 23.48 -0.70
N LEU A 316 -3.62 22.85 -0.12
CA LEU A 316 -3.59 21.41 0.15
C LEU A 316 -3.41 20.64 -1.16
N GLU A 317 -2.58 19.59 -1.14
CA GLU A 317 -2.42 18.73 -2.31
C GLU A 317 -3.71 17.98 -2.65
N LEU A 318 -4.46 17.58 -1.62
CA LEU A 318 -5.80 17.01 -1.74
C LEU A 318 -6.85 18.12 -1.68
N ASP A 319 -7.61 18.26 -2.75
CA ASP A 319 -8.76 19.13 -2.86
C ASP A 319 -10.03 18.36 -2.47
N PHE A 320 -10.73 18.90 -1.48
CA PHE A 320 -11.93 18.30 -0.90
C PHE A 320 -13.21 19.09 -1.18
N ASP A 321 -13.08 20.22 -1.90
CA ASP A 321 -14.11 21.25 -1.96
C ASP A 321 -14.62 21.48 -3.40
N SER A 322 -13.80 21.22 -4.43
CA SER A 322 -14.24 21.36 -5.83
C SER A 322 -15.36 20.38 -6.23
N ASP A 323 -15.35 19.17 -5.68
CA ASP A 323 -16.39 18.17 -5.88
C ASP A 323 -16.77 17.56 -4.52
N PRO A 324 -18.01 17.74 -4.03
CA PRO A 324 -18.42 17.25 -2.72
C PRO A 324 -18.42 15.73 -2.62
N GLU A 325 -18.50 15.03 -3.75
CA GLU A 325 -18.50 13.57 -3.85
C GLU A 325 -17.12 13.02 -4.27
N ASP A 326 -16.06 13.82 -4.36
CA ASP A 326 -14.74 13.35 -4.74
C ASP A 326 -13.64 13.91 -3.82
N ILE A 327 -12.45 13.33 -3.95
CA ILE A 327 -11.21 13.90 -3.44
C ILE A 327 -10.30 14.04 -4.66
N CYS A 328 -9.96 15.28 -4.98
CA CYS A 328 -9.19 15.60 -6.19
C CYS A 328 -7.73 15.93 -5.86
N ILE A 329 -6.83 15.84 -6.85
CA ILE A 329 -5.50 16.45 -6.74
C ILE A 329 -5.62 17.93 -7.15
N ALA A 330 -5.23 18.84 -6.26
CA ALA A 330 -5.26 20.27 -6.51
C ALA A 330 -4.38 20.65 -7.72
N GLY A 331 -4.91 21.52 -8.59
CA GLY A 331 -4.16 22.06 -9.74
C GLY A 331 -3.96 21.08 -10.91
N HIS A 332 -4.47 19.86 -10.84
CA HIS A 332 -4.18 18.79 -11.81
C HIS A 332 -5.17 18.64 -12.97
N ILE A 333 -6.05 19.64 -13.21
CA ILE A 333 -6.91 19.67 -14.39
C ILE A 333 -6.05 20.05 -15.60
N LYS A 334 -5.51 19.04 -16.30
CA LYS A 334 -4.86 19.25 -17.59
C LYS A 334 -5.93 19.68 -18.60
N LYS A 335 -5.89 20.95 -19.03
CA LYS A 335 -6.63 21.37 -20.22
C LYS A 335 -6.13 20.53 -21.39
N ILE A 336 -7.03 19.75 -21.98
CA ILE A 336 -6.69 18.92 -23.13
C ILE A 336 -6.81 19.80 -24.37
N ASP A 337 -5.69 20.07 -25.00
CA ASP A 337 -5.64 20.78 -26.28
C ASP A 337 -6.18 19.85 -27.38
N THR A 338 -7.49 19.92 -27.59
CA THR A 338 -8.23 19.18 -28.61
C THR A 338 -9.24 20.10 -29.29
N ILE A 339 -9.86 19.61 -30.37
CA ILE A 339 -10.92 20.32 -31.07
C ILE A 339 -12.07 20.57 -30.08
N PRO A 340 -12.70 21.76 -30.05
CA PRO A 340 -13.74 22.10 -29.08
C PRO A 340 -14.86 21.06 -28.96
N SER A 341 -15.24 20.42 -30.07
CA SER A 341 -16.25 19.36 -30.12
C SER A 341 -15.87 18.08 -29.36
N TRP A 342 -14.57 17.80 -29.17
CA TRP A 342 -14.07 16.60 -28.51
C TRP A 342 -13.59 16.85 -27.08
N LYS A 343 -13.65 18.10 -26.63
CA LYS A 343 -13.07 18.52 -25.35
C LYS A 343 -13.71 17.81 -24.16
N ILE A 344 -15.04 17.82 -24.08
CA ILE A 344 -15.80 17.16 -23.02
C ILE A 344 -15.49 15.67 -22.97
N VAL A 345 -15.57 14.98 -24.12
CA VAL A 345 -15.30 13.54 -24.23
C VAL A 345 -13.89 13.19 -23.76
N ASN A 346 -12.89 14.02 -24.07
CA ASN A 346 -11.53 13.81 -23.59
C ASN A 346 -11.38 14.11 -22.09
N GLU A 347 -11.95 15.21 -21.60
CA GLU A 347 -11.86 15.61 -20.19
C GLU A 347 -12.57 14.59 -19.26
N GLU A 348 -13.66 13.99 -19.74
CA GLU A 348 -14.47 13.02 -19.00
C GLU A 348 -13.96 11.57 -19.10
N HIS A 349 -13.16 11.25 -20.12
CA HIS A 349 -12.67 9.87 -20.30
C HIS A 349 -11.84 9.42 -19.10
N ILE A 350 -12.09 8.19 -18.62
CA ILE A 350 -11.48 7.63 -17.41
C ILE A 350 -9.95 7.70 -17.42
N GLY A 351 -9.33 7.39 -18.56
CA GLY A 351 -7.89 7.47 -18.81
C GLY A 351 -7.26 8.86 -18.69
N ASN A 352 -8.06 9.93 -18.59
CA ASN A 352 -7.58 11.27 -18.27
C ASN A 352 -7.98 11.67 -16.83
N ARG A 353 -9.19 11.29 -16.39
CA ARG A 353 -9.72 11.61 -15.05
C ARG A 353 -8.96 10.94 -13.90
N PHE A 354 -8.54 9.68 -14.05
CA PHE A 354 -7.96 8.91 -12.94
C PHE A 354 -6.73 9.58 -12.32
N HIS A 355 -6.02 10.43 -13.07
CA HIS A 355 -4.85 11.15 -12.57
C HIS A 355 -5.16 12.15 -11.45
N TYR A 356 -6.40 12.67 -11.39
CA TYR A 356 -6.77 13.76 -10.51
C TYR A 356 -8.09 13.56 -9.76
N SER A 357 -8.94 12.61 -10.16
CA SER A 357 -10.19 12.25 -9.48
C SER A 357 -10.01 10.91 -8.77
N LEU A 358 -10.11 10.89 -7.44
CA LEU A 358 -9.94 9.66 -6.66
C LEU A 358 -11.07 8.67 -6.94
N ARG A 359 -12.29 9.17 -7.14
CA ARG A 359 -13.45 8.37 -7.57
C ARG A 359 -13.18 7.64 -8.88
N ALA A 360 -12.64 8.34 -9.87
CA ALA A 360 -12.23 7.73 -11.14
C ALA A 360 -11.16 6.66 -10.93
N TYR A 361 -10.13 6.94 -10.13
CA TYR A 361 -9.08 5.96 -9.85
C TYR A 361 -9.61 4.72 -9.14
N PHE A 362 -10.40 4.88 -8.07
CA PHE A 362 -11.01 3.78 -7.33
C PHE A 362 -11.92 2.90 -8.21
N SER A 363 -12.63 3.50 -9.18
CA SER A 363 -13.50 2.73 -10.07
C SER A 363 -12.76 1.68 -10.90
N ILE A 364 -11.47 1.89 -11.19
CA ILE A 364 -10.64 0.98 -11.99
C ILE A 364 -9.52 0.32 -11.19
N LEU A 365 -9.42 0.58 -9.88
CA LEU A 365 -8.28 0.15 -9.08
C LEU A 365 -8.20 -1.38 -8.94
N TYR A 366 -9.34 -2.05 -8.95
CA TYR A 366 -9.45 -3.50 -8.86
C TYR A 366 -10.20 -4.06 -10.07
N LEU A 367 -9.77 -5.22 -10.61
CA LEU A 367 -10.52 -5.90 -11.68
C LEU A 367 -11.90 -6.35 -11.20
N GLY A 368 -12.01 -6.72 -9.92
CA GLY A 368 -13.26 -6.98 -9.24
C GLY A 368 -13.08 -6.95 -7.73
N ILE A 369 -14.17 -6.72 -7.00
CA ILE A 369 -14.23 -6.89 -5.54
C ILE A 369 -15.41 -7.82 -5.22
N PRO A 370 -15.41 -8.50 -4.06
CA PRO A 370 -16.56 -9.29 -3.64
C PRO A 370 -17.84 -8.43 -3.63
N GLU A 371 -18.98 -9.00 -4.04
CA GLU A 371 -20.27 -8.27 -4.05
C GLU A 371 -20.70 -7.80 -2.65
N SER A 372 -20.22 -8.46 -1.61
CA SER A 372 -20.43 -8.08 -0.20
C SER A 372 -19.61 -6.87 0.24
N PHE A 373 -18.64 -6.41 -0.56
CA PHE A 373 -17.72 -5.33 -0.20
C PHE A 373 -17.97 -4.07 -1.02
N ARG A 374 -17.97 -2.92 -0.37
CA ARG A 374 -18.22 -1.61 -1.01
C ARG A 374 -17.11 -0.61 -0.68
N ILE A 375 -16.62 0.06 -1.71
CA ILE A 375 -15.76 1.24 -1.54
C ILE A 375 -16.68 2.47 -1.51
N ILE A 376 -16.65 3.22 -0.42
CA ILE A 376 -17.45 4.43 -0.21
C ILE A 376 -16.50 5.61 -0.16
N LEU A 377 -16.70 6.58 -1.04
CA LEU A 377 -15.92 7.81 -1.08
C LEU A 377 -16.87 8.99 -0.86
N ARG A 378 -16.58 9.85 0.12
CA ARG A 378 -17.38 11.06 0.39
C ARG A 378 -18.88 10.76 0.51
N GLY A 379 -19.22 9.72 1.28
CA GLY A 379 -20.60 9.26 1.48
C GLY A 379 -21.27 8.50 0.31
N GLN A 380 -20.63 8.40 -0.86
CA GLN A 380 -21.19 7.73 -2.04
C GLN A 380 -20.40 6.48 -2.44
N VAL A 381 -21.12 5.39 -2.69
CA VAL A 381 -20.52 4.13 -3.18
C VAL A 381 -19.85 4.38 -4.53
N VAL A 382 -18.59 3.97 -4.66
CA VAL A 382 -17.86 4.00 -5.93
C VAL A 382 -18.32 2.84 -6.78
N LYS A 383 -18.88 3.15 -7.95
CA LYS A 383 -19.21 2.14 -8.95
C LYS A 383 -17.92 1.67 -9.64
N LEU A 384 -17.61 0.38 -9.51
CA LEU A 384 -16.51 -0.20 -10.27
C LEU A 384 -16.81 -0.16 -11.77
N HIS A 385 -15.76 0.14 -12.53
CA HIS A 385 -15.81 0.31 -13.97
C HIS A 385 -14.84 -0.66 -14.63
N ASN A 386 -15.37 -1.62 -15.38
CA ASN A 386 -14.56 -2.54 -16.15
C ASN A 386 -14.17 -1.88 -17.48
N ILE A 387 -12.89 -1.53 -17.63
CA ILE A 387 -12.37 -0.88 -18.84
C ILE A 387 -12.61 -1.73 -20.10
N ALA A 388 -12.70 -3.06 -19.98
CA ALA A 388 -13.00 -3.93 -21.12
C ALA A 388 -14.39 -3.67 -21.73
N ASP A 389 -15.35 -3.15 -20.96
CA ASP A 389 -16.70 -2.84 -21.42
C ASP A 389 -16.71 -1.59 -22.35
N ASP A 390 -15.64 -0.78 -22.31
CA ASP A 390 -15.46 0.38 -23.19
C ASP A 390 -14.76 0.03 -24.50
N LEU A 391 -14.46 -1.25 -24.77
CA LEU A 391 -13.76 -1.68 -25.97
C LEU A 391 -14.72 -2.05 -27.10
N LYS A 392 -14.41 -1.58 -28.31
CA LYS A 392 -14.97 -1.98 -29.59
C LYS A 392 -14.00 -2.92 -30.30
N TYR A 393 -14.57 -3.86 -31.07
CA TYR A 393 -13.81 -4.83 -31.88
C TYR A 393 -12.80 -5.63 -31.03
N THR A 394 -13.28 -6.12 -29.89
CA THR A 394 -12.46 -6.77 -28.88
C THR A 394 -11.88 -8.09 -29.37
N GLU A 395 -10.58 -8.29 -29.15
CA GLU A 395 -9.87 -9.55 -29.34
C GLU A 395 -9.22 -10.03 -28.04
N PHE A 396 -8.97 -11.33 -27.97
CA PHE A 396 -8.28 -11.98 -26.86
C PHE A 396 -6.99 -12.59 -27.36
N ILE A 397 -5.86 -12.03 -26.94
CA ILE A 397 -4.53 -12.49 -27.36
C ILE A 397 -3.87 -13.24 -26.20
N LEU A 398 -3.48 -14.49 -26.47
CA LEU A 398 -2.73 -15.32 -25.52
C LEU A 398 -1.25 -14.96 -25.58
N TYR A 399 -0.65 -14.78 -24.41
CA TYR A 399 0.79 -14.63 -24.23
C TYR A 399 1.29 -15.63 -23.20
N LYS A 400 2.42 -16.29 -23.52
CA LYS A 400 3.11 -17.19 -22.62
C LYS A 400 4.47 -16.59 -22.26
N PRO A 401 4.65 -16.04 -21.04
CA PRO A 401 5.95 -15.55 -20.61
C PRO A 401 6.89 -16.74 -20.37
N HIS A 402 8.13 -16.61 -20.82
CA HIS A 402 9.16 -17.62 -20.64
C HIS A 402 10.34 -17.03 -19.84
N SER A 403 10.66 -17.69 -18.73
CA SER A 403 11.83 -17.41 -17.88
C SER A 403 12.82 -18.57 -18.01
N GLY A 404 13.81 -18.43 -18.89
CA GLY A 404 14.68 -19.54 -19.27
C GLY A 404 13.86 -20.68 -19.91
N ASP A 405 13.92 -21.87 -19.31
CA ASP A 405 13.21 -23.08 -19.76
C ASP A 405 11.83 -23.27 -19.10
N SER A 406 11.39 -22.36 -18.22
CA SER A 406 10.11 -22.46 -17.50
C SER A 406 9.05 -21.50 -18.08
N GLU A 407 7.84 -22.03 -18.34
CA GLU A 407 6.66 -21.21 -18.67
C GLU A 407 6.05 -20.65 -17.38
N GLU A 408 5.88 -19.32 -17.30
CA GLU A 408 5.32 -18.60 -16.13
C GLU A 408 3.78 -18.53 -16.17
N GLY A 409 3.14 -19.49 -16.84
CA GLY A 409 1.69 -19.53 -17.06
C GLY A 409 1.22 -18.83 -18.34
N ILE A 410 -0.11 -18.70 -18.47
CA ILE A 410 -0.75 -18.10 -19.65
C ILE A 410 -1.40 -16.77 -19.24
N VAL A 411 -1.08 -15.72 -19.98
CA VAL A 411 -1.64 -14.38 -19.85
C VAL A 411 -2.63 -14.16 -20.98
N VAL A 412 -3.87 -13.79 -20.65
CA VAL A 412 -4.87 -13.38 -21.63
C VAL A 412 -4.93 -11.85 -21.64
N THR A 413 -4.62 -11.26 -22.79
CA THR A 413 -4.77 -9.82 -23.02
C THR A 413 -6.05 -9.58 -23.78
N THR A 414 -6.97 -8.82 -23.17
CA THR A 414 -8.16 -8.28 -23.87
C THR A 414 -7.74 -6.97 -24.52
N ILE A 415 -7.85 -6.86 -25.83
CA ILE A 415 -7.43 -5.67 -26.60
C ILE A 415 -8.57 -5.17 -27.48
N GLY A 416 -8.68 -3.86 -27.63
CA GLY A 416 -9.73 -3.25 -28.43
C GLY A 416 -9.50 -1.77 -28.69
N PHE A 417 -10.39 -1.17 -29.48
CA PHE A 417 -10.49 0.28 -29.60
C PHE A 417 -11.39 0.85 -28.51
N VAL A 418 -10.97 1.91 -27.83
CA VAL A 418 -11.87 2.64 -26.93
C VAL A 418 -13.10 3.14 -27.70
N LYS A 419 -14.27 3.06 -27.08
CA LYS A 419 -15.55 3.37 -27.74
C LYS A 419 -15.63 4.79 -28.28
N GLU A 420 -14.89 5.72 -27.69
CA GLU A 420 -14.79 7.12 -28.12
C GLU A 420 -13.69 7.35 -29.17
N ALA A 421 -12.99 6.32 -29.63
CA ALA A 421 -12.05 6.47 -30.74
C ALA A 421 -12.82 6.81 -32.04
N PRO A 422 -12.29 7.72 -32.89
CA PRO A 422 -10.99 8.39 -32.81
C PRO A 422 -10.97 9.70 -32.00
N GLU A 423 -12.10 10.13 -31.43
CA GLU A 423 -12.30 11.45 -30.79
C GLU A 423 -11.44 11.63 -29.54
N VAL A 424 -11.18 10.53 -28.82
CA VAL A 424 -10.30 10.51 -27.64
C VAL A 424 -8.89 10.02 -28.00
N ASN A 425 -7.87 10.67 -27.43
CA ASN A 425 -6.46 10.29 -27.61
C ASN A 425 -5.91 9.47 -26.43
N VAL A 426 -6.69 8.49 -25.97
CA VAL A 426 -6.28 7.54 -24.92
C VAL A 426 -5.82 6.25 -25.58
N ARG A 427 -4.73 5.68 -25.05
CA ARG A 427 -4.12 4.44 -25.53
C ARG A 427 -3.27 3.82 -24.43
N GLY A 428 -2.98 2.54 -24.56
CA GLY A 428 -2.06 1.81 -23.69
C GLY A 428 -2.72 0.66 -22.95
N PHE A 429 -1.94 -0.01 -22.10
CA PHE A 429 -2.39 -1.21 -21.40
C PHE A 429 -2.63 -0.94 -19.92
N ASN A 430 -3.75 -1.43 -19.40
CA ASN A 430 -4.05 -1.48 -17.98
C ASN A 430 -3.55 -2.82 -17.45
N VAL A 431 -2.43 -2.78 -16.72
CA VAL A 431 -1.75 -3.98 -16.20
C VAL A 431 -2.08 -4.14 -14.73
N TYR A 432 -2.72 -5.26 -14.39
CA TYR A 432 -3.06 -5.63 -13.03
C TYR A 432 -2.14 -6.73 -12.52
N HIS A 433 -1.95 -6.77 -11.20
CA HIS A 433 -1.25 -7.84 -10.47
C HIS A 433 -2.09 -8.19 -9.25
N LYS A 434 -2.43 -9.47 -9.09
CA LYS A 434 -3.30 -10.00 -8.01
C LYS A 434 -4.54 -9.13 -7.82
N ASN A 435 -5.29 -8.92 -8.89
CA ASN A 435 -6.51 -8.10 -8.94
C ASN A 435 -6.32 -6.58 -8.79
N ARG A 436 -5.11 -6.09 -8.45
CA ARG A 436 -4.80 -4.67 -8.23
C ARG A 436 -4.13 -4.01 -9.44
N LEU A 437 -4.63 -2.85 -9.86
CA LEU A 437 -4.06 -2.08 -10.97
C LEU A 437 -2.67 -1.55 -10.62
N ILE A 438 -1.64 -1.87 -11.40
CA ILE A 438 -0.26 -1.38 -11.19
C ILE A 438 0.10 -0.31 -12.21
N LEU A 439 -0.15 -0.57 -13.50
CA LEU A 439 0.14 0.36 -14.59
C LEU A 439 -1.16 0.74 -15.32
N PRO A 440 -1.77 1.89 -15.02
CA PRO A 440 -2.90 2.42 -15.78
C PRO A 440 -2.43 2.98 -17.14
N PHE A 441 -3.11 2.60 -18.22
CA PHE A 441 -2.88 3.11 -19.57
C PHE A 441 -1.40 3.18 -19.98
N TRP A 442 -0.63 2.12 -19.70
CA TRP A 442 0.79 2.03 -20.01
C TRP A 442 1.06 2.18 -21.50
N LYS A 443 1.69 3.31 -21.86
CA LYS A 443 2.01 3.65 -23.25
C LYS A 443 3.26 2.88 -23.71
N VAL A 444 3.04 1.71 -24.29
CA VAL A 444 4.09 0.86 -24.89
C VAL A 444 4.51 1.31 -26.31
N VAL A 445 3.72 2.19 -26.93
CA VAL A 445 4.00 2.82 -28.22
C VAL A 445 4.09 4.34 -28.08
N ASN A 446 5.17 4.93 -28.59
CA ASN A 446 5.38 6.37 -28.65
C ASN A 446 5.55 6.81 -30.11
N TYR A 447 4.54 7.43 -30.71
CA TYR A 447 4.65 8.05 -32.04
C TYR A 447 3.82 9.33 -32.18
N SER A 448 4.31 10.19 -33.08
CA SER A 448 3.71 11.40 -33.64
C SER A 448 2.68 11.15 -34.75
N ARG A 449 2.48 9.88 -35.15
CA ARG A 449 1.49 9.44 -36.17
C ARG A 449 0.28 8.77 -35.52
N SER A 450 -0.83 8.68 -36.25
CA SER A 450 -2.11 8.11 -35.80
C SER A 450 -2.07 6.62 -35.43
N ARG A 451 -1.05 5.86 -35.87
CA ARG A 451 -0.95 4.41 -35.64
C ARG A 451 -0.93 4.07 -34.14
N GLY A 452 -1.87 3.23 -33.71
CA GLY A 452 -2.05 2.80 -32.32
C GLY A 452 -2.90 3.76 -31.46
N ARG A 453 -3.49 4.83 -32.01
CA ARG A 453 -4.34 5.78 -31.27
C ARG A 453 -5.71 5.20 -30.96
N GLY A 454 -6.06 5.04 -29.70
CA GLY A 454 -7.32 4.46 -29.28
C GLY A 454 -7.23 2.97 -28.94
N VAL A 455 -6.09 2.32 -29.19
CA VAL A 455 -5.87 0.94 -28.76
C VAL A 455 -5.67 0.91 -27.25
N VAL A 456 -6.56 0.21 -26.56
CA VAL A 456 -6.44 -0.07 -25.13
C VAL A 456 -6.46 -1.58 -24.91
N GLY A 457 -5.60 -2.03 -24.00
CA GLY A 457 -5.59 -3.41 -23.57
C GLY A 457 -5.71 -3.55 -22.06
N ILE A 458 -6.20 -4.70 -21.62
CA ILE A 458 -6.33 -5.07 -20.21
C ILE A 458 -5.70 -6.45 -20.05
N LEU A 459 -4.82 -6.59 -19.06
CA LEU A 459 -4.21 -7.87 -18.72
C LEU A 459 -3.87 -7.97 -17.24
N ARG A 460 -3.72 -9.21 -16.78
CA ARG A 460 -3.21 -9.57 -15.47
C ARG A 460 -1.83 -10.21 -15.61
N ALA A 461 -0.83 -9.66 -14.93
CA ALA A 461 0.56 -10.09 -15.01
C ALA A 461 1.08 -10.52 -13.62
N ASP A 462 0.48 -11.59 -13.08
CA ASP A 462 0.77 -12.09 -11.72
C ASP A 462 2.17 -12.71 -11.56
N TYR A 463 2.87 -12.96 -12.67
CA TYR A 463 4.24 -13.48 -12.72
C TYR A 463 5.31 -12.39 -12.60
N LEU A 464 4.91 -11.12 -12.50
CA LEU A 464 5.79 -9.98 -12.31
C LEU A 464 5.69 -9.45 -10.88
N GLU A 465 6.81 -9.02 -10.32
CA GLU A 465 6.85 -8.40 -9.01
C GLU A 465 6.66 -6.88 -9.12
N PRO A 466 5.65 -6.28 -8.45
CA PRO A 466 5.49 -4.84 -8.37
C PRO A 466 6.64 -4.17 -7.60
N THR A 467 6.91 -2.90 -7.88
CA THR A 467 7.77 -2.08 -7.02
C THR A 467 7.12 -1.83 -5.66
N HIS A 468 7.91 -1.45 -4.65
CA HIS A 468 7.44 -1.20 -3.28
C HIS A 468 6.18 -0.31 -3.16
N ASN A 469 6.03 0.70 -4.02
CA ASN A 469 4.87 1.62 -4.02
C ASN A 469 3.67 1.13 -4.86
N LYS A 470 3.79 -0.05 -5.49
CA LYS A 470 2.79 -0.67 -6.37
C LYS A 470 2.32 0.22 -7.53
N GLN A 471 3.21 1.09 -8.04
CA GLN A 471 2.95 1.98 -9.19
C GLN A 471 3.80 1.64 -10.43
N ASP A 472 4.64 0.62 -10.35
CA ASP A 472 5.43 0.08 -11.47
C ASP A 472 5.77 -1.40 -11.15
N PHE A 473 6.44 -2.08 -12.07
CA PHE A 473 7.03 -3.40 -11.84
C PHE A 473 8.56 -3.31 -11.74
N GLU A 474 9.16 -4.28 -11.06
CA GLU A 474 10.61 -4.43 -11.06
C GLU A 474 11.15 -4.58 -12.48
N ARG A 475 12.34 -4.01 -12.73
CA ARG A 475 12.95 -3.94 -14.07
C ARG A 475 13.62 -5.26 -14.49
N SER A 476 12.84 -6.33 -14.42
CA SER A 476 13.25 -7.70 -14.80
C SER A 476 13.26 -7.91 -16.32
N SER A 477 13.90 -8.99 -16.76
CA SER A 477 13.87 -9.41 -18.16
C SER A 477 12.46 -9.77 -18.63
N LEU A 478 11.63 -10.33 -17.74
CA LEU A 478 10.23 -10.65 -18.00
C LEU A 478 9.39 -9.39 -18.23
N PHE A 479 9.59 -8.35 -17.44
CA PHE A 479 8.89 -7.06 -17.63
C PHE A 479 9.25 -6.42 -18.98
N GLN A 480 10.53 -6.46 -19.36
CA GLN A 480 10.97 -5.95 -20.67
C GLN A 480 10.36 -6.75 -21.83
N LYS A 481 10.36 -8.09 -21.75
CA LYS A 481 9.72 -8.97 -22.74
C LYS A 481 8.23 -8.68 -22.87
N LEU A 482 7.52 -8.46 -21.75
CA LEU A 482 6.12 -8.06 -21.77
C LEU A 482 5.94 -6.75 -22.54
N GLY A 483 6.74 -5.71 -22.23
CA GLY A 483 6.67 -4.43 -22.93
C GLY A 483 6.87 -4.55 -24.44
N VAL A 484 7.81 -5.39 -24.88
CA VAL A 484 8.02 -5.70 -26.30
C VAL A 484 6.79 -6.39 -26.90
N ARG A 485 6.26 -7.43 -26.25
CA ARG A 485 5.09 -8.15 -26.76
C ARG A 485 3.85 -7.26 -26.84
N LEU A 486 3.56 -6.43 -25.83
CA LEU A 486 2.41 -5.53 -25.85
C LEU A 486 2.51 -4.49 -26.99
N LYS A 487 3.74 -4.05 -27.31
CA LYS A 487 4.01 -3.18 -28.44
C LYS A 487 3.69 -3.87 -29.78
N GLU A 488 4.12 -5.12 -29.94
CA GLU A 488 3.81 -5.94 -31.12
C GLU A 488 2.30 -6.19 -31.25
N MET A 489 1.63 -6.59 -30.17
CA MET A 489 0.17 -6.78 -30.12
C MET A 489 -0.57 -5.52 -30.57
N THR A 490 -0.11 -4.33 -30.13
CA THR A 490 -0.71 -3.06 -30.55
C THR A 490 -0.65 -2.85 -32.06
N TRP A 491 0.48 -3.20 -32.67
CA TRP A 491 0.68 -3.06 -34.11
C TRP A 491 -0.11 -4.07 -34.91
N GLU A 492 -0.04 -5.35 -34.51
CA GLU A 492 -0.82 -6.45 -35.11
C GLU A 492 -2.30 -6.10 -35.10
N TYR A 493 -2.84 -5.73 -33.94
CA TYR A 493 -4.25 -5.37 -33.79
C TYR A 493 -4.61 -4.13 -34.60
N TRP A 494 -3.81 -3.06 -34.52
CA TRP A 494 -4.09 -1.82 -35.25
C TRP A 494 -4.15 -2.04 -36.75
N ASP A 495 -3.13 -2.71 -37.31
CA ASP A 495 -3.01 -2.85 -38.76
C ASP A 495 -4.19 -3.66 -39.33
N CYS A 496 -4.70 -4.64 -38.56
CA CYS A 496 -5.86 -5.43 -38.95
C CYS A 496 -7.20 -4.68 -38.81
N HIS A 497 -7.33 -3.75 -37.85
CA HIS A 497 -8.65 -3.21 -37.46
C HIS A 497 -8.83 -1.71 -37.70
N CYS A 498 -7.77 -0.96 -38.04
CA CYS A 498 -7.83 0.51 -38.09
C CYS A 498 -8.89 1.08 -39.05
N HIS A 499 -9.21 0.36 -40.13
CA HIS A 499 -10.27 0.75 -41.08
C HIS A 499 -11.67 0.76 -40.44
N LEU A 500 -11.91 -0.06 -39.41
CA LEU A 500 -13.20 -0.19 -38.73
C LEU A 500 -13.61 1.05 -37.91
N ILE A 501 -12.63 1.92 -37.61
CA ILE A 501 -12.84 3.18 -36.88
C ILE A 501 -12.46 4.41 -37.73
N GLY A 502 -12.37 4.23 -39.05
CA GLY A 502 -12.19 5.32 -40.01
C GLY A 502 -10.74 5.81 -40.19
N TYR A 503 -9.74 5.08 -39.67
CA TYR A 503 -8.34 5.36 -40.01
C TYR A 503 -7.99 4.77 -41.38
N GLN A 504 -7.10 5.45 -42.11
CA GLN A 504 -6.57 4.94 -43.38
C GLN A 504 -5.58 3.80 -43.13
N GLU A 505 -5.76 2.69 -43.85
CA GLU A 505 -4.80 1.59 -43.85
C GLU A 505 -3.44 2.07 -44.37
N SER A 506 -2.37 1.79 -43.63
CA SER A 506 -1.03 1.97 -44.17
C SER A 506 -0.79 0.89 -45.23
N LYS A 507 -0.67 1.27 -46.51
CA LYS A 507 -0.31 0.34 -47.57
C LYS A 507 1.06 -0.33 -47.28
N GLY A 508 1.03 -1.62 -46.92
CA GLY A 508 2.17 -2.56 -46.93
C GLY A 508 2.19 -3.45 -45.68
N ARG A 509 2.20 -4.80 -45.72
CA ARG A 509 2.58 -5.81 -46.73
C ARG A 509 1.50 -6.93 -46.80
N PRO A 510 1.48 -7.79 -47.84
CA PRO A 510 0.54 -8.91 -47.92
C PRO A 510 0.78 -9.90 -46.77
N LEU A 511 -0.31 -10.37 -46.15
CA LEU A 511 -0.33 -11.53 -45.28
C LEU A 511 0.32 -12.72 -45.98
N ILE A 512 1.37 -13.29 -45.38
CA ILE A 512 1.84 -14.62 -45.74
C ILE A 512 0.73 -15.57 -45.31
N SER A 513 0.06 -16.16 -46.31
CA SER A 513 -0.90 -17.23 -46.16
C SER A 513 -0.34 -18.33 -45.26
N SER A 514 -1.00 -18.60 -44.14
CA SER A 514 -0.83 -19.84 -43.39
C SER A 514 -1.15 -21.00 -44.33
N LEU A 515 -0.12 -21.78 -44.68
CA LEU A 515 -0.29 -23.06 -45.37
C LEU A 515 -1.16 -23.99 -44.51
N GLN A 516 -2.10 -24.64 -45.19
CA GLN A 516 -2.70 -25.90 -44.76
C GLN A 516 -1.60 -26.93 -44.47
N MET A 517 -1.54 -27.42 -43.23
CA MET A 517 -1.62 -28.86 -42.86
C MET A 517 -1.57 -29.00 -41.34
#